data_AF-A0A839EPS2-F1
#
_entry.id   AF-A0A839EPS2-F1
#
_cell.length_a   1.000
_cell.length_b   1.000
_cell.length_c   1.000
_cell.angle_alpha   90.00
_cell.angle_beta   90.00
_cell.angle_gamma   90.00
#
_symmetry.space_group_name_H-M   'P 1'
#
loop_
_entity.id
_entity.type
_entity.pdbx_description
1 polymer ?
#
loop_
_entity_poly.entity_id
_entity_poly.type
_entity_poly.pdbx_seq_one_letter_code
_entity_poly.pdbx_strand_id
1 'polypeptide(L)' 'MARYYSLSLQPTLFGATALVRTWGRIGSMGRQKSSMFSDATDAVTALEKLARQKQRKGYW' A
#
# COMPACT_ATOMS: atom_id res chain seq x y z
N MET A 1 15.77 -8.63 -12.76
CA MET A 1 15.48 -7.22 -12.37
C MET A 1 14.37 -7.23 -11.33
N ALA A 2 14.74 -7.31 -10.05
CA ALA A 2 13.77 -7.54 -8.99
C ALA A 2 13.06 -6.23 -8.59
N ARG A 3 11.73 -6.26 -8.61
CA ARG A 3 10.86 -5.15 -8.18
C ARG A 3 10.12 -5.59 -6.93
N TYR A 4 9.79 -4.64 -6.07
CA TYR A 4 8.95 -4.89 -4.91
C TYR A 4 7.74 -3.97 -4.93
N TYR A 5 6.68 -4.42 -4.28
CA TYR A 5 5.49 -3.63 -4.02
C TYR A 5 4.97 -4.02 -2.63
N SER A 6 4.94 -3.07 -1.71
CA SER A 6 4.47 -3.30 -0.34
C SER A 6 3.30 -2.38 0.00
N LEU A 7 2.33 -2.92 0.72
CA LEU A 7 1.13 -2.25 1.20
C LEU A 7 1.11 -2.39 2.73
N SER A 8 0.85 -1.29 3.43
CA SER A 8 0.70 -1.28 4.88
C SER A 8 -0.41 -0.32 5.29
N LEU A 9 -1.18 -0.70 6.31
CA LEU A 9 -2.13 0.19 6.96
C LEU A 9 -1.45 0.77 8.20
N GLN A 10 -1.50 2.09 8.33
CA GLN A 10 -0.96 2.81 9.47
C GLN A 10 -2.10 3.61 10.12
N PRO A 11 -2.40 3.38 11.41
CA PRO A 11 -3.30 4.26 12.13
C PRO A 11 -2.68 5.65 12.24
N THR A 12 -3.50 6.68 12.11
CA THR A 12 -3.07 8.08 12.26
C THR A 12 -3.45 8.60 13.65
N LEU A 13 -2.80 9.69 14.06
CA LEU A 13 -3.07 10.36 15.35
C LEU A 13 -4.52 10.87 15.50
N PHE A 14 -5.26 10.96 14.41
CA PHE A 14 -6.62 11.52 14.36
C PHE A 14 -7.71 10.45 14.19
N GLY A 15 -7.39 9.17 14.46
CA GLY A 15 -8.36 8.07 14.33
C GLY A 15 -8.65 7.64 12.88
N ALA A 16 -8.11 8.35 11.90
CA ALA A 16 -8.11 7.93 10.49
C ALA A 16 -7.08 6.82 10.25
N THR A 17 -7.23 6.06 9.17
CA THR A 17 -6.29 5.03 8.73
C THR A 17 -5.62 5.43 7.42
N ALA A 18 -4.29 5.39 7.36
CA ALA A 18 -3.52 5.65 6.16
C ALA A 18 -3.08 4.34 5.49
N LEU A 19 -3.42 4.16 4.22
CA LEU A 19 -2.84 3.14 3.37
C LEU A 19 -1.53 3.67 2.78
N VAL A 20 -0.41 3.13 3.24
CA VAL A 20 0.92 3.42 2.71
C VAL A 20 1.29 2.35 1.69
N ARG A 21 1.61 2.79 0.48
CA ARG A 21 2.12 1.94 -0.60
C ARG A 21 3.54 2.32 -0.96
N THR A 22 4.42 1.34 -1.03
CA THR A 22 5.81 1.50 -1.43
C THR A 22 6.12 0.62 -2.64
N TRP A 23 6.91 1.12 -3.58
CA TRP A 23 7.31 0.35 -4.76
C TRP A 23 8.65 0.82 -5.29
N GLY A 24 9.40 -0.11 -5.86
CA GLY A 24 10.74 0.21 -6.36
C GLY A 24 11.44 -0.98 -6.96
N ARG A 25 12.73 -0.79 -7.23
CA ARG A 25 13.66 -1.88 -7.54
C ARG A 25 14.38 -2.27 -6.25
N ILE A 26 14.62 -3.56 -6.06
CA ILE A 26 15.42 -4.03 -4.91
C ILE A 26 16.82 -3.39 -5.00
N GLY A 27 17.31 -2.85 -3.88
CA GLY A 27 18.58 -2.11 -3.83
C GLY A 27 18.47 -0.62 -4.18
N SER A 28 17.26 -0.05 -4.27
CA SER A 28 17.05 1.39 -4.47
C SER A 28 16.06 1.96 -3.45
N MET A 29 16.07 3.29 -3.25
CA MET A 29 15.16 3.99 -2.34
C MET A 29 13.67 3.83 -2.70
N GLY A 30 13.34 3.45 -3.94
CA GLY A 30 11.96 3.28 -4.39
C GLY A 30 11.13 4.56 -4.32
N ARG A 31 9.82 4.40 -4.18
CA ARG A 31 8.84 5.49 -4.03
C ARG A 31 7.78 5.06 -3.02
N GLN A 32 7.23 6.05 -2.33
CA GLN A 32 6.14 5.87 -1.38
C GLN A 32 4.97 6.79 -1.73
N LYS A 33 3.74 6.34 -1.47
CA LYS A 33 2.55 7.19 -1.44
C LYS A 33 1.65 6.76 -0.29
N SER A 34 1.10 7.71 0.44
CA SER A 34 0.04 7.50 1.42
C SER A 34 -1.32 7.95 0.86
N SER A 35 -2.35 7.21 1.22
CA SER A 35 -3.76 7.57 0.99
C SER A 35 -4.48 7.48 2.33
N MET A 36 -5.11 8.57 2.75
CA MET A 36 -5.82 8.65 4.03
C MET A 36 -7.28 8.25 3.85
N PHE A 37 -7.81 7.53 4.83
CA PHE A 37 -9.19 7.09 4.92
C PHE A 37 -9.71 7.41 6.32
N SER A 38 -10.91 7.95 6.42
CA SER A 38 -11.58 8.21 7.70
C SER A 38 -12.01 6.91 8.40
N ASP A 39 -12.34 5.87 7.63
CA ASP A 39 -12.75 4.55 8.12
C ASP A 39 -11.65 3.51 7.83
N ALA A 40 -11.35 2.68 8.84
CA ALA A 40 -10.43 1.56 8.70
C ALA A 40 -10.95 0.51 7.69
N THR A 41 -12.27 0.31 7.62
CA THR A 41 -12.93 -0.64 6.71
C THR A 41 -12.70 -0.25 5.25
N ASP A 42 -12.79 1.04 4.95
CA ASP A 42 -12.51 1.58 3.62
C ASP A 42 -11.03 1.40 3.26
N ALA A 43 -10.13 1.62 4.22
CA ALA A 43 -8.69 1.45 4.02
C ALA A 43 -8.33 -0.02 3.73
N VAL A 44 -8.93 -0.96 4.46
CA VAL A 44 -8.77 -2.42 4.24
C VAL A 44 -9.30 -2.80 2.85
N THR A 45 -10.51 -2.37 2.50
CA THR A 45 -11.11 -2.66 1.19
C THR A 45 -10.23 -2.12 0.05
N ALA A 46 -9.69 -0.91 0.20
CA ALA A 46 -8.78 -0.32 -0.77
C ALA A 46 -7.45 -1.10 -0.87
N LEU A 47 -6.90 -1.56 0.26
CA LEU A 47 -5.71 -2.39 0.32
C LEU A 47 -5.92 -3.70 -0.45
N GLU A 48 -7.01 -4.44 -0.16
CA GLU A 48 -7.30 -5.71 -0.82
C GLU A 48 -7.50 -5.57 -2.32
N LYS A 49 -8.18 -4.49 -2.75
CA LYS A 49 -8.39 -4.20 -4.17
C LYS A 49 -7.05 -3.95 -4.87
N LEU A 50 -6.15 -3.19 -4.24
CA LEU A 50 -4.81 -2.94 -4.75
C LEU A 50 -3.95 -4.21 -4.75
N ALA A 51 -3.98 -5.00 -3.67
CA ALA A 51 -3.26 -6.26 -3.58
C ALA A 51 -3.66 -7.21 -4.72
N ARG A 52 -4.96 -7.45 -4.90
CA ARG A 52 -5.49 -8.26 -6.01
C ARG A 52 -5.10 -7.73 -7.39
N GLN A 53 -5.05 -6.41 -7.56
CA GLN A 53 -4.61 -5.81 -8.82
C GLN A 53 -3.12 -6.01 -9.08
N LYS A 54 -2.27 -5.97 -8.04
CA LYS A 54 -0.82 -6.11 -8.16
C LYS A 54 -0.38 -7.57 -8.25
N GLN A 55 -1.06 -8.49 -7.57
CA GLN A 55 -0.93 -9.93 -7.76
C GLN A 55 -1.17 -10.33 -9.21
N ARG A 56 -2.23 -9.82 -9.84
CA ARG A 56 -2.49 -10.01 -11.28
C ARG A 56 -1.40 -9.45 -12.20
N LYS A 57 -0.55 -8.55 -11.71
CA LYS A 57 0.60 -7.99 -12.43
C LYS A 57 1.92 -8.70 -12.10
N GLY A 58 1.86 -9.84 -11.39
CA GLY A 58 3.04 -10.64 -11.02
C GLY A 58 3.82 -10.11 -9.82
N TYR A 59 3.24 -9.22 -9.02
CA TYR A 59 3.81 -8.85 -7.72
C TYR A 59 3.27 -9.81 -6.66
N TRP A 60 4.14 -10.56 -6.01
CA TRP A 60 3.83 -11.38 -4.83
C TRP A 60 4.22 -10.66 -3.55
#